data_AF-A0A0C4FDA4-F1
#
_entry.id   AF-A0A0C4FDA4-F1
#
_cell.length_a   1.000
_cell.length_b   1.000
_cell.length_c   1.000
_cell.angle_alpha   90.00
_cell.angle_beta   90.00
_cell.angle_gamma   90.00
#
_symmetry.space_group_name_H-M   'P 1'
#
loop_
_entity.id
_entity.type
_entity.pdbx_description
1 polymer ?
#
loop_
_entity_poly.entity_id
_entity_poly.type
_entity_poly.pdbx_seq_one_letter_code
_entity_poly.pdbx_strand_id
1 'polypeptide(L)'
;MLRTSILPFPDQSESQRRRLLVCRIAQQNRKTVQQILDSDLDNKLDSSDSDEETRAPPKKKRQPNKDQDHLKHHKSMMNDYFNEFTRYNSRDFCQRFRMERGLVVRIIQDLTKHYPYFVQKAVNLSISIPKQQTLILSFLDRIAQERWD
;
A
#
# COMPACT_ATOMS: atom_id res chain seq x y z
N MET A 1 16.85 23.05 -18.39
CA MET A 1 16.92 22.75 -16.95
C MET A 1 15.50 22.70 -16.39
N LEU A 2 14.98 21.52 -16.08
CA LEU A 2 13.61 21.38 -15.56
C LEU A 2 13.65 21.60 -14.05
N ARG A 3 13.08 22.72 -13.58
CA ARG A 3 12.88 23.01 -12.15
C ARG A 3 11.87 21.99 -11.62
N THR A 4 12.28 21.13 -10.70
CA THR A 4 11.36 20.32 -9.92
C THR A 4 10.62 21.24 -8.96
N SER A 5 9.37 21.57 -9.27
CA SER A 5 8.47 22.22 -8.32
C SER A 5 8.12 21.20 -7.25
N ILE A 6 8.83 21.25 -6.12
CA ILE A 6 8.40 20.59 -4.90
C ILE A 6 7.07 21.24 -4.52
N LEU A 7 5.97 20.50 -4.67
CA LEU A 7 4.66 20.98 -4.27
C LEU A 7 4.71 21.31 -2.77
N PRO A 8 4.36 22.54 -2.36
CA PRO A 8 4.34 22.92 -0.95
C PRO A 8 3.43 21.97 -0.17
N PHE A 9 3.81 21.65 1.07
CA PHE A 9 2.93 20.90 1.96
C PHE A 9 1.57 21.61 2.05
N PRO A 10 0.44 20.89 1.88
CA PRO A 10 -0.87 21.50 1.92
C PRO A 10 -1.10 22.14 3.30
N ASP A 11 -1.47 23.41 3.29
CA ASP A 11 -1.82 24.14 4.51
C ASP A 11 -2.94 23.42 5.28
N GLN A 12 -3.00 23.61 6.59
CA GLN A 12 -3.94 22.95 7.49
C GLN A 12 -5.40 23.22 7.07
N SER A 13 -5.64 24.39 6.47
CA SER A 13 -6.91 24.79 5.85
C SER A 13 -7.30 23.90 4.65
N GLU A 14 -6.37 23.62 3.74
CA GLU A 14 -6.57 22.76 2.57
C GLU A 14 -6.77 21.28 2.96
N SER A 15 -6.05 20.83 3.99
CA SER A 15 -6.23 19.48 4.54
C SER A 15 -7.63 19.30 5.14
N GLN A 16 -8.14 20.32 5.85
CA GLN A 16 -9.51 20.31 6.39
C GLN A 16 -10.55 20.33 5.26
N ARG A 17 -10.37 21.17 4.24
CA ARG A 17 -11.27 21.23 3.06
C ARG A 17 -11.36 19.90 2.34
N ARG A 18 -10.22 19.22 2.11
CA ARG A 18 -10.18 17.89 1.49
C ARG A 18 -10.92 16.86 2.33
N ARG A 19 -10.70 16.86 3.65
CA ARG A 19 -11.40 15.94 4.57
C ARG A 19 -12.92 16.17 4.54
N LEU A 20 -13.36 17.42 4.57
CA LEU A 20 -14.78 17.77 4.47
C LEU A 20 -15.39 17.35 3.12
N LEU A 21 -14.66 17.53 2.02
CA LEU A 21 -15.10 17.12 0.69
C LEU A 21 -15.30 15.60 0.61
N VAL A 22 -14.34 14.82 1.12
CA VAL A 22 -14.42 13.36 1.17
C VAL A 22 -15.62 12.90 2.00
N CYS A 23 -15.86 13.52 3.16
CA CYS A 23 -17.03 13.22 3.99
C CYS A 23 -18.35 13.52 3.27
N ARG A 24 -18.43 14.65 2.55
CA ARG A 24 -19.62 15.03 1.78
C ARG A 24 -19.92 14.03 0.65
N ILE A 25 -18.89 13.65 -0.11
CA ILE A 25 -19.01 12.66 -1.20
C ILE A 25 -19.46 11.30 -0.65
N ALA A 26 -18.85 10.84 0.46
CA ALA A 26 -19.22 9.56 1.07
C ALA A 26 -20.67 9.55 1.58
N GLN A 27 -21.14 10.66 2.16
CA GLN A 27 -22.52 10.80 2.60
C GLN A 27 -23.51 10.81 1.42
N GLN A 28 -23.17 11.50 0.34
CA GLN A 28 -24.00 11.54 -0.86
C GLN A 28 -24.13 10.14 -1.47
N ASN A 29 -23.02 9.41 -1.62
CA ASN A 29 -23.04 8.04 -2.11
C ASN A 29 -23.91 7.13 -1.24
N ARG A 30 -23.86 7.28 0.09
CA ARG A 30 -24.70 6.50 1.02
C ARG A 30 -26.20 6.76 0.79
N LYS A 31 -26.58 8.04 0.61
CA LYS A 31 -27.98 8.43 0.34
C LYS A 31 -28.46 7.89 -1.00
N THR A 32 -27.65 8.03 -2.05
CA THR A 32 -27.99 7.53 -3.39
C THR A 32 -28.18 6.01 -3.40
N VAL A 33 -27.34 5.26 -2.69
CA VAL A 33 -27.50 3.80 -2.57
C VAL A 33 -28.78 3.43 -1.84
N GLN A 34 -29.14 4.14 -0.76
CA GLN A 34 -30.42 3.90 -0.07
C GLN A 34 -31.62 4.17 -0.98
N GLN A 35 -31.59 5.27 -1.73
CA GLN A 35 -32.66 5.60 -2.67
C GLN A 35 -32.86 4.53 -3.76
N ILE A 36 -31.77 3.95 -4.28
CA ILE A 36 -31.83 2.88 -5.28
C ILE A 36 -32.43 1.59 -4.67
N LEU A 37 -32.05 1.26 -3.43
CA LEU A 37 -32.56 0.06 -2.76
C LEU A 37 -34.04 0.19 -2.39
N ASP A 38 -34.49 1.39 -2.03
CA ASP A 38 -35.89 1.65 -1.68
C ASP A 38 -36.80 1.66 -2.93
N SER A 39 -36.27 1.91 -4.14
CA SER A 39 -37.05 1.91 -5.38
C SER A 39 -37.26 0.53 -6.02
N ASP A 40 -36.49 -0.50 -5.63
CA ASP A 40 -36.47 -1.81 -6.31
C ASP A 40 -37.37 -2.90 -5.65
N LEU A 41 -38.19 -2.55 -4.65
CA LEU A 41 -39.04 -3.53 -3.95
C LEU A 41 -40.47 -3.71 -4.51
N ASP A 42 -40.90 -2.92 -5.51
CA ASP A 42 -42.29 -2.95 -5.98
C ASP A 42 -42.53 -3.60 -7.37
N ASN A 43 -41.49 -4.07 -8.06
CA ASN A 43 -41.68 -4.76 -9.36
C ASN A 43 -41.84 -6.27 -9.18
N LYS A 44 -43.03 -6.60 -8.68
CA LYS A 44 -43.67 -7.91 -8.65
C LYS A 44 -43.53 -8.66 -9.98
N LEU A 45 -42.96 -9.86 -9.89
CA LEU A 45 -43.08 -11.02 -10.79
C LEU A 45 -44.16 -10.88 -11.88
N ASP A 46 -43.75 -10.71 -13.14
CA ASP A 46 -44.50 -11.23 -14.28
C ASP A 46 -43.61 -11.37 -15.53
N SER A 47 -43.95 -12.39 -16.32
CA SER A 47 -43.59 -12.63 -17.71
C SER A 47 -42.24 -13.26 -18.06
N SER A 48 -42.35 -14.54 -18.42
CA SER A 48 -41.46 -15.33 -19.25
C SER A 48 -41.54 -14.88 -20.71
N ASP A 49 -40.44 -14.42 -21.33
CA ASP A 49 -39.93 -15.01 -22.58
C ASP A 49 -38.54 -14.45 -22.96
N SER A 50 -37.86 -15.23 -23.79
CA SER A 50 -36.49 -15.10 -24.28
C SER A 50 -36.21 -13.80 -25.03
N ASP A 51 -34.98 -13.26 -24.90
CA ASP A 51 -34.15 -12.84 -26.03
C ASP A 51 -32.72 -12.43 -25.60
N GLU A 52 -31.80 -12.65 -26.54
CA GLU A 52 -30.34 -12.56 -26.50
C GLU A 52 -29.81 -11.19 -26.02
N GLU A 53 -29.35 -11.08 -24.78
CA GLU A 53 -28.66 -9.88 -24.27
C GLU A 53 -27.18 -10.17 -24.01
N THR A 54 -26.31 -9.43 -24.68
CA THR A 54 -24.84 -9.48 -24.58
C THR A 54 -24.39 -9.12 -23.15
N ARG A 55 -24.36 -10.09 -22.24
CA ARG A 55 -23.95 -9.87 -20.84
C ARG A 55 -22.50 -9.40 -20.78
N ALA A 56 -22.28 -8.15 -20.38
CA ALA A 56 -20.96 -7.69 -19.97
C ALA A 56 -20.38 -8.67 -18.93
N PRO A 57 -19.11 -9.09 -19.03
CA PRO A 57 -18.56 -10.09 -18.13
C PRO A 57 -18.71 -9.60 -16.68
N PRO A 58 -19.13 -10.48 -15.75
CA PRO A 58 -19.36 -10.09 -14.36
C PRO A 58 -18.09 -9.47 -13.81
N LYS A 59 -18.18 -8.21 -13.35
CA LYS A 59 -17.07 -7.49 -12.73
C LYS A 59 -16.57 -8.33 -11.56
N LYS A 60 -15.38 -8.92 -11.69
CA LYS A 60 -14.76 -9.72 -10.63
C LYS A 60 -14.66 -8.85 -9.38
N LYS A 61 -15.39 -9.22 -8.33
CA LYS A 61 -15.25 -8.56 -7.02
C LYS A 61 -13.81 -8.77 -6.55
N ARG A 62 -13.14 -7.69 -6.15
CA ARG A 62 -11.78 -7.76 -5.59
C ARG A 62 -11.79 -8.71 -4.40
N GLN A 63 -10.80 -9.61 -4.32
CA GLN A 63 -10.64 -10.44 -3.14
C GLN A 63 -10.38 -9.55 -1.91
N PRO A 64 -10.89 -9.95 -0.73
CA PRO A 64 -10.59 -9.23 0.50
C PRO A 64 -9.09 -9.24 0.79
N ASN A 65 -8.63 -8.17 1.44
CA ASN A 65 -7.24 -8.07 1.86
C ASN A 65 -6.93 -9.20 2.85
N LYS A 66 -5.87 -9.96 2.58
CA LYS A 66 -5.38 -11.00 3.50
C LYS A 66 -4.43 -10.38 4.50
N ASP A 67 -4.54 -10.75 5.78
CA ASP A 67 -3.53 -10.41 6.78
C ASP A 67 -2.24 -11.20 6.51
N GLN A 68 -1.19 -10.51 6.08
CA GLN A 68 0.07 -11.13 5.66
C GLN A 68 1.09 -11.27 6.81
N ASP A 69 0.69 -11.01 8.05
CA ASP A 69 1.58 -11.04 9.23
C ASP A 69 2.89 -10.27 8.96
N HIS A 70 2.75 -8.98 8.66
CA HIS A 70 3.82 -8.11 8.18
C HIS A 70 5.06 -8.12 9.09
N LEU A 71 4.86 -8.20 10.40
CA LEU A 71 5.96 -8.23 11.38
C LEU A 71 6.79 -9.50 11.26
N LYS A 72 6.13 -10.66 11.15
CA LYS A 72 6.81 -11.94 10.99
C LYS A 72 7.56 -12.00 9.68
N HIS A 73 6.95 -11.53 8.59
CA HIS A 73 7.61 -11.49 7.28
C HIS A 73 8.82 -10.56 7.28
N HIS A 74 8.68 -9.36 7.85
CA HIS A 74 9.78 -8.41 8.00
C HIS A 74 10.97 -9.03 8.77
N LYS A 75 10.69 -9.69 9.89
CA LYS A 75 11.71 -10.37 10.69
C LYS A 75 12.43 -11.47 9.89
N SER A 76 11.69 -12.27 9.13
CA SER A 76 12.29 -13.28 8.26
C SER A 76 13.20 -12.64 7.21
N MET A 77 12.72 -11.60 6.52
CA MET A 77 13.50 -10.90 5.49
C MET A 77 14.79 -10.29 6.06
N MET A 78 14.74 -9.69 7.26
CA MET A 78 15.95 -9.17 7.92
C MET A 78 16.96 -10.30 8.18
N ASN A 79 16.48 -11.44 8.70
CA ASN A 79 17.34 -12.59 8.97
C ASN A 79 17.94 -13.18 7.68
N ASP A 80 17.13 -13.26 6.63
CA ASP A 80 17.52 -13.92 5.38
C ASP A 80 18.55 -13.12 4.58
N TYR A 81 18.49 -11.78 4.61
CA TYR A 81 19.29 -10.92 3.73
C TYR A 81 20.20 -9.92 4.46
N PHE A 82 19.94 -9.58 5.72
CA PHE A 82 20.64 -8.48 6.40
C PHE A 82 21.38 -8.87 7.69
N ASN A 83 21.22 -10.08 8.21
CA ASN A 83 22.04 -10.58 9.32
C ASN A 83 23.47 -10.94 8.90
N GLU A 84 24.31 -11.29 9.87
CA GLU A 84 25.68 -11.74 9.62
C GLU A 84 25.74 -13.14 8.99
N PHE A 85 24.86 -14.04 9.43
CA PHE A 85 24.64 -15.37 8.84
C PHE A 85 23.42 -15.36 7.92
N THR A 86 23.52 -14.65 6.79
CA THR A 86 22.42 -14.60 5.81
C THR A 86 22.18 -15.95 5.17
N ARG A 87 20.91 -16.29 4.95
CA ARG A 87 20.54 -17.49 4.18
C ARG A 87 20.94 -17.35 2.71
N TYR A 88 20.91 -16.13 2.19
CA TYR A 88 21.24 -15.82 0.80
C TYR A 88 22.59 -15.13 0.69
N ASN A 89 23.39 -15.55 -0.28
CA ASN A 89 24.68 -14.92 -0.57
C ASN A 89 24.49 -13.61 -1.36
N SER A 90 25.58 -12.87 -1.57
CA SER A 90 25.53 -11.60 -2.32
C SER A 90 25.02 -11.73 -3.75
N ARG A 91 25.27 -12.87 -4.43
CA ARG A 91 24.79 -13.11 -5.79
C ARG A 91 23.27 -13.26 -5.82
N ASP A 92 22.71 -14.01 -4.88
CA ASP A 92 21.27 -14.21 -4.73
C ASP A 92 20.57 -12.90 -4.37
N PHE A 93 21.20 -12.08 -3.51
CA PHE A 93 20.72 -10.74 -3.18
C PHE A 93 20.68 -9.85 -4.44
N CYS A 94 21.76 -9.80 -5.22
CA CYS A 94 21.82 -9.06 -6.47
C CYS A 94 20.78 -9.56 -7.48
N GLN A 95 20.50 -10.86 -7.56
CA GLN A 95 19.50 -11.38 -8.49
C GLN A 95 18.09 -10.93 -8.11
N ARG A 96 17.77 -10.90 -6.81
CA ARG A 96 16.44 -10.51 -6.30
C ARG A 96 16.22 -8.99 -6.33
N PHE A 97 17.16 -8.22 -5.81
CA PHE A 97 17.02 -6.77 -5.65
C PHE A 97 17.66 -5.97 -6.79
N ARG A 98 18.39 -6.64 -7.70
CA ARG A 98 19.10 -6.04 -8.83
C ARG A 98 20.12 -4.97 -8.43
N MET A 99 20.61 -5.07 -7.19
CA MET A 99 21.57 -4.15 -6.57
C MET A 99 22.46 -4.92 -5.59
N GLU A 100 23.66 -4.40 -5.34
CA GLU A 100 24.53 -4.92 -4.30
C GLU A 100 23.97 -4.58 -2.91
N ARG A 101 24.11 -5.51 -1.96
CA ARG A 101 23.69 -5.31 -0.57
C ARG A 101 24.35 -4.09 0.07
N GLY A 102 25.64 -3.88 -0.16
CA GLY A 102 26.37 -2.73 0.35
C GLY A 102 25.79 -1.39 -0.14
N LEU A 103 25.34 -1.33 -1.40
CA LEU A 103 24.71 -0.14 -1.98
C LEU A 103 23.38 0.18 -1.28
N VAL A 104 22.54 -0.83 -1.04
CA VAL A 104 21.27 -0.66 -0.33
C VAL A 104 21.51 -0.10 1.08
N VAL A 105 22.51 -0.62 1.80
CA VAL A 105 22.85 -0.11 3.13
C VAL A 105 23.29 1.35 3.09
N ARG A 106 24.15 1.74 2.12
CA ARG A 106 24.59 3.14 1.96
C ARG A 106 23.42 4.07 1.65
N ILE A 107 22.55 3.69 0.72
CA ILE A 107 21.35 4.48 0.38
C ILE A 107 20.47 4.68 1.62
N ILE A 108 20.24 3.63 2.42
CA ILE A 108 19.44 3.74 3.65
C ILE A 108 20.11 4.69 4.65
N GLN A 109 21.42 4.59 4.85
CA GLN A 109 22.16 5.48 5.74
C GLN A 109 22.07 6.94 5.29
N ASP A 110 22.30 7.20 3.99
CA ASP A 110 22.22 8.54 3.42
C ASP A 110 20.80 9.12 3.54
N LEU A 111 19.77 8.33 3.22
CA LEU A 111 18.38 8.75 3.37
C LEU A 111 18.04 9.07 4.82
N THR A 112 18.45 8.22 5.75
CA THR A 112 18.17 8.41 7.18
C THR A 112 18.91 9.62 7.75
N LYS A 113 20.11 9.91 7.23
CA LYS A 113 20.91 11.09 7.59
C LYS A 113 20.30 12.40 7.07
N HIS A 114 19.84 12.41 5.82
CA HIS A 114 19.35 13.64 5.18
C HIS A 114 17.86 13.91 5.45
N TYR A 115 17.06 12.86 5.67
CA TYR A 115 15.61 12.96 5.79
C TYR A 115 15.15 12.34 7.12
N PRO A 116 14.85 13.18 8.14
CA PRO A 116 14.40 12.72 9.46
C PRO A 116 13.13 11.87 9.45
N TYR A 117 12.37 11.91 8.35
CA TYR A 117 11.18 11.10 8.12
C TYR A 117 11.45 9.59 8.16
N PHE A 118 12.64 9.14 7.72
CA PHE A 118 13.00 7.73 7.69
C PHE A 118 13.54 7.22 9.03
N VAL A 119 13.77 8.12 9.99
CA VAL A 119 14.08 7.74 11.37
C VAL A 119 12.78 7.32 12.04
N GLN A 120 12.63 6.01 12.30
CA GLN A 120 11.49 5.51 13.04
C GLN A 120 11.55 6.07 14.47
N LYS A 121 10.67 7.04 14.78
CA LYS A 121 10.53 7.59 16.13
C LYS A 121 10.25 6.44 17.10
N ALA A 122 11.00 6.39 18.19
CA ALA A 122 10.69 5.48 19.28
C ALA A 122 9.32 5.88 19.84
N VAL A 123 8.29 5.14 19.46
CA VAL A 123 7.04 5.13 20.22
C VAL A 123 7.39 4.39 21.51
N ASN A 124 7.04 4.93 22.67
CA ASN A 124 7.28 4.34 23.99
C ASN A 124 6.46 3.06 24.24
N LEU A 125 6.31 2.21 23.21
CA LEU A 125 5.85 0.84 23.32
C LEU A 125 7.09 -0.01 23.08
N SER A 126 7.46 -0.77 24.10
CA SER A 126 8.62 -1.66 24.23
C SER A 126 8.72 -2.71 23.12
N ILE A 127 9.01 -2.29 21.90
CA ILE A 127 9.34 -3.15 20.76
C ILE A 127 10.62 -2.57 20.14
N SER A 128 11.74 -2.99 20.73
CA SER A 128 13.09 -2.69 20.25
C SER A 128 13.38 -3.47 18.97
N ILE A 129 12.92 -2.96 17.83
CA ILE A 129 13.38 -3.41 16.50
C ILE A 129 14.48 -2.44 16.05
N PRO A 130 15.62 -2.91 15.50
CA PRO A 130 16.75 -2.06 15.12
C PRO A 130 16.31 -0.88 14.22
N LYS A 131 16.60 0.32 14.72
CA LYS A 131 15.95 1.61 14.40
C LYS A 131 16.28 2.24 13.03
N GLN A 132 16.66 1.49 12.00
CA GLN A 132 17.20 2.12 10.78
C GLN A 132 16.72 1.52 9.44
N GLN A 133 15.91 0.45 9.43
CA GLN A 133 15.76 -0.33 8.18
C GLN A 133 14.32 -0.72 7.80
N THR A 134 13.33 -0.43 8.66
CA THR A 134 12.00 -1.04 8.56
C THR A 134 11.12 -0.48 7.44
N LEU A 135 11.17 0.83 7.15
CA LEU A 135 10.26 1.46 6.17
C LEU A 135 10.71 1.35 4.71
N ILE A 136 12.02 1.40 4.45
CA ILE A 136 12.57 1.36 3.08
C ILE A 136 12.59 -0.08 2.57
N LEU A 137 12.90 -1.04 3.44
CA LEU A 137 12.93 -2.46 3.05
C LEU A 137 11.52 -3.04 2.89
N SER A 138 10.51 -2.58 3.64
CA SER A 138 9.11 -2.93 3.37
C SER A 138 8.60 -2.37 2.04
N PHE A 139 9.15 -1.22 1.60
CA PHE A 139 8.84 -0.65 0.29
C PHE A 139 9.51 -1.44 -0.85
N LEU A 140 10.76 -1.88 -0.67
CA LEU A 140 11.45 -2.73 -1.65
C LEU A 140 10.85 -4.15 -1.71
N ASP A 141 10.37 -4.69 -0.60
CA ASP A 141 9.63 -5.95 -0.54
C ASP A 141 8.33 -5.88 -1.37
N ARG A 142 7.58 -4.79 -1.22
CA ARG A 142 6.39 -4.52 -2.06
C ARG A 142 6.71 -4.46 -3.56
N ILE A 143 7.82 -3.82 -3.93
CA ILE A 143 8.29 -3.77 -5.32
C ILE A 143 8.72 -5.16 -5.83
N ALA A 144 9.31 -5.99 -4.95
CA ALA A 144 9.76 -7.33 -5.30
C ALA A 144 8.59 -8.30 -5.53
N GLN A 145 7.46 -8.14 -4.82
CA GLN A 145 6.25 -8.96 -5.05
C GLN A 145 5.41 -8.53 -6.26
N GLU A 146 5.46 -7.27 -6.71
CA GLU A 146 4.59 -6.75 -7.77
C GLU A 146 5.01 -7.12 -9.22
N ARG A 147 6.04 -7.97 -9.43
CA ARG A 147 6.60 -8.22 -10.77
C ARG A 147 6.82 -9.68 -11.18
N TRP A 148 6.20 -10.62 -10.48
CA TRP A 148 6.18 -12.03 -10.89
C TRP A 148 4.79 -12.63 -10.63
N ASP A 149 3.88 -12.39 -11.57
CA ASP A 149 2.82 -13.30 -12.03
C ASP A 149 2.99 -13.47 -13.54
#